data_AF-A0A0S4M364-F1
#
_entry.id   AF-A0A0S4M364-F1
#
_cell.length_a   1.000
_cell.length_b   1.000
_cell.length_c   1.000
_cell.angle_alpha   90.00
_cell.angle_beta   90.00
_cell.angle_gamma   90.00
#
_symmetry.space_group_name_H-M   'P 1'
#
loop_
_entity.id
_entity.type
_entity.pdbx_description
1 polymer ?
#
loop_
_entity_poly.entity_id
_entity_poly.type
_entity_poly.pdbx_seq_one_letter_code
_entity_poly.pdbx_strand_id
1 'polypeptide(L)'
;MDSLCVNELGCHISQVGDVESNCASSKDTDDFKLVVCEFDEDRSYSPVFIGLQGAPEAKITSEKKLTPELQYTPGSQCLPSLERDGDNNYNFGNSCSEYKPLVVDCCRLIDKTLLKSNGFLLVSLEDMKYSYDSLNIKPDKMFSKFGLNLYPQDYHSISVVRKKFSGYVRDSLCSSFSGMLRSRATLPGGGVVEECSWRKISIGLYPVAKEFVDSIINDEYTQLDVVVSELCIVDFSDDNGFCSVRESTSEEKTHVMECVKRIVNKDLRFCARSAWVDASKIVFSRSKCVECGKDDFGVILRGSDNSSILKTRRKFSRNILSVVGAKFREMLRNGYKFEDDTVLGKFSWFRVSRKLLPVAQEEVKHILYAQRVELKRIISESRAVANNKIDRELTVEEKSSVFNKIMKLVDVEARYSFRKVWSDILKSFLHESDGSARCSNDIVVDGKFENNLHYEDDAAILNIRRRFSSDMSDLVRKKFCEIISSGYVVSDGRTIDNYSWPEISKVISPVVKELVRPLLEKEREKIYEVLMKARVVVSTPGIYSSATRKLTSSEREVIFGKIMATVRKRCTSLFSNVWRGLVN
;
A
#
# COMPACT_ATOMS: atom_id res chain seq x y z
N MET A 1 0.29 47.50 38.13
CA MET A 1 0.70 48.17 39.38
C MET A 1 1.11 47.04 40.31
N ASP A 2 2.36 46.60 40.43
CA ASP A 2 3.70 47.16 40.15
C ASP A 2 4.61 45.98 39.67
N SER A 3 5.50 46.08 38.66
CA SER A 3 6.87 46.67 38.65
C SER A 3 7.73 46.11 39.79
N LEU A 4 8.89 45.43 39.67
CA LEU A 4 10.01 45.31 38.71
C LEU A 4 10.61 43.87 38.92
N CYS A 5 11.47 43.24 38.10
CA CYS A 5 12.79 43.64 37.61
C CYS A 5 13.19 42.80 36.38
N VAL A 6 13.88 43.49 35.49
CA VAL A 6 14.61 43.02 34.31
C VAL A 6 16.00 42.52 34.73
N ASN A 7 16.50 41.46 34.12
CA ASN A 7 17.95 41.20 34.03
C ASN A 7 18.28 40.75 32.61
N GLU A 8 19.06 41.60 31.94
CA GLU A 8 19.69 41.41 30.65
C GLU A 8 20.89 40.46 30.79
N LEU A 9 21.06 39.56 29.82
CA LEU A 9 22.35 38.96 29.50
C LEU A 9 22.51 39.02 27.98
N GLY A 10 23.33 39.99 27.55
CA GLY A 10 23.80 40.11 26.18
C GLY A 10 24.78 38.99 25.83
N CYS A 11 24.75 38.56 24.59
CA CYS A 11 25.81 37.74 24.02
C CYS A 11 26.18 38.27 22.64
N HIS A 12 27.49 38.47 22.48
CA HIS A 12 28.20 39.11 21.39
C HIS A 12 27.90 38.51 20.01
N ILE A 13 27.69 39.40 19.04
CA ILE A 13 27.82 39.15 17.61
C ILE A 13 29.26 39.52 17.23
N SER A 14 30.03 38.56 16.72
CA SER A 14 31.31 38.81 16.06
C SER A 14 31.15 38.60 14.55
N GLN A 15 31.42 39.68 13.81
CA GLN A 15 31.56 39.73 12.36
C GLN A 15 32.85 39.03 11.91
N VAL A 16 32.76 38.23 10.86
CA VAL A 16 33.83 37.85 9.91
C VAL A 16 33.05 37.63 8.60
N GLY A 17 33.29 38.27 7.46
CA GLY A 17 34.47 38.92 6.91
C GLY A 17 34.46 38.52 5.43
N ASP A 18 33.98 39.41 4.58
CA ASP A 18 33.87 39.21 3.13
C ASP A 18 35.26 39.08 2.48
N VAL A 19 35.42 38.11 1.58
CA VAL A 19 36.53 38.07 0.62
C VAL A 19 35.95 37.81 -0.77
N GLU A 20 35.89 38.88 -1.56
CA GLU A 20 35.80 38.84 -3.02
C GLU A 20 37.19 38.54 -3.61
N SER A 21 37.26 37.66 -4.62
CA SER A 21 38.32 37.74 -5.64
C SER A 21 37.92 37.09 -6.97
N ASN A 22 37.58 37.95 -7.91
CA ASN A 22 37.82 37.97 -9.37
C ASN A 22 38.18 36.68 -10.16
N CYS A 23 37.33 36.43 -11.17
CA CYS A 23 37.59 36.23 -12.61
C CYS A 23 38.90 35.60 -13.11
N ALA A 24 38.78 34.49 -13.85
CA ALA A 24 39.38 34.33 -15.19
C ALA A 24 38.68 33.24 -16.01
N SER A 25 38.33 33.59 -17.25
CA SER A 25 37.79 32.72 -18.28
C SER A 25 38.89 31.93 -19.00
N SER A 26 38.67 30.66 -19.31
CA SER A 26 39.27 30.04 -20.49
C SER A 26 38.27 29.13 -21.20
N LYS A 27 38.23 29.27 -22.51
CA LYS A 27 37.40 28.54 -23.48
C LYS A 27 37.97 27.16 -23.81
N ASP A 28 37.07 26.32 -24.30
CA ASP A 28 37.23 25.18 -25.22
C ASP A 28 38.08 23.98 -24.74
N THR A 29 37.42 22.86 -24.45
CA THR A 29 37.16 21.77 -25.43
C THR A 29 36.22 20.72 -24.83
N ASP A 30 35.31 20.24 -25.68
CA ASP A 30 34.40 19.12 -25.42
C ASP A 30 35.16 17.82 -25.13
N ASP A 31 34.92 17.24 -23.95
CA ASP A 31 35.09 15.81 -23.70
C ASP A 31 34.15 15.40 -22.54
N PHE A 32 33.02 14.77 -22.89
CA PHE A 32 32.08 14.21 -21.91
C PHE A 32 32.72 12.99 -21.22
N LYS A 33 33.41 13.21 -20.12
CA LYS A 33 33.72 12.15 -19.14
C LYS A 33 32.51 11.95 -18.23
N LEU A 34 31.88 10.78 -18.36
CA LEU A 34 30.84 10.30 -17.46
C LEU A 34 31.47 10.02 -16.08
N VAL A 35 31.32 10.97 -15.14
CA VAL A 35 31.70 10.77 -13.73
C VAL A 35 30.57 9.97 -13.05
N VAL A 36 30.86 8.73 -12.69
CA VAL A 36 30.00 7.94 -11.80
C VAL A 36 30.35 8.33 -10.37
N CYS A 37 29.50 9.15 -9.73
CA CYS A 37 29.60 9.40 -8.30
C CYS A 37 28.99 8.22 -7.53
N GLU A 38 29.81 7.40 -6.89
CA GLU A 38 29.37 6.53 -5.79
C GLU A 38 29.20 7.39 -4.52
N PHE A 39 28.02 7.33 -3.93
CA PHE A 39 27.70 7.94 -2.64
C PHE A 39 28.14 6.98 -1.54
N ASP A 40 29.13 7.36 -0.74
CA ASP A 40 29.41 6.75 0.56
C ASP A 40 29.37 7.88 1.61
N GLU A 41 28.43 7.78 2.54
CA GLU A 41 28.32 8.69 3.68
C GLU A 41 29.34 8.28 4.74
N ASP A 42 30.11 9.25 5.25
CA ASP A 42 31.10 9.18 6.35
C ASP A 42 32.58 8.90 5.98
N ARG A 43 33.29 9.93 5.49
CA ARG A 43 34.57 10.47 6.06
C ARG A 43 35.25 11.51 5.15
N SER A 44 35.92 12.46 5.79
CA SER A 44 36.70 13.55 5.19
C SER A 44 38.16 13.16 4.86
N TYR A 45 38.62 13.43 3.63
CA TYR A 45 39.82 14.22 3.25
C TYR A 45 40.60 13.71 2.01
N SER A 46 41.02 14.70 1.21
CA SER A 46 42.10 14.86 0.21
C SER A 46 42.44 13.73 -0.80
N PRO A 47 42.54 14.05 -2.10
CA PRO A 47 42.89 13.07 -3.12
C PRO A 47 44.39 12.75 -3.13
N VAL A 48 44.72 11.46 -3.05
CA VAL A 48 46.02 10.90 -3.42
C VAL A 48 45.84 10.22 -4.78
N PHE A 49 46.57 10.69 -5.79
CA PHE A 49 46.60 10.05 -7.12
C PHE A 49 47.58 8.88 -7.10
N ILE A 50 47.09 7.67 -7.36
CA ILE A 50 47.92 6.52 -7.71
C ILE A 50 47.50 6.05 -9.10
N GLY A 51 48.38 6.26 -10.07
CA GLY A 51 48.24 5.70 -11.41
C GLY A 51 48.60 4.22 -11.37
N LEU A 52 47.75 3.38 -11.98
CA LEU A 52 48.12 2.01 -12.31
C LEU A 52 47.88 1.74 -13.79
N GLN A 53 48.92 1.15 -14.35
CA GLN A 53 49.22 0.91 -15.74
C GLN A 53 48.81 -0.53 -16.11
N GLY A 54 48.35 -0.68 -17.36
CA GLY A 54 48.03 -1.85 -18.18
C GLY A 54 48.13 -3.30 -17.64
N ALA A 55 47.16 -4.11 -18.07
CA ALA A 55 47.35 -5.52 -18.44
C ALA A 55 46.21 -5.98 -19.38
N PRO A 56 46.41 -7.02 -20.21
CA PRO A 56 45.98 -7.01 -21.61
C PRO A 56 44.71 -7.81 -21.95
N GLU A 57 44.21 -7.52 -23.14
CA GLU A 57 43.10 -8.17 -23.84
C GLU A 57 43.34 -9.67 -24.08
N ALA A 58 42.37 -10.49 -23.70
CA ALA A 58 42.29 -11.89 -24.10
C ALA A 58 41.30 -12.06 -25.25
N LYS A 59 41.83 -12.41 -26.42
CA LYS A 59 41.08 -12.96 -27.56
C LYS A 59 40.39 -14.27 -27.17
N ILE A 60 39.09 -14.37 -27.41
CA ILE A 60 38.40 -15.66 -27.53
C ILE A 60 37.83 -15.77 -28.94
N THR A 61 38.53 -16.55 -29.76
CA THR A 61 38.02 -17.18 -30.98
C THR A 61 37.32 -18.49 -30.62
N SER A 62 36.10 -18.70 -31.08
CA SER A 62 35.79 -19.82 -32.00
C SER A 62 34.28 -19.98 -32.18
N GLU A 63 33.92 -20.11 -33.45
CA GLU A 63 32.61 -20.49 -33.95
C GLU A 63 32.20 -21.88 -33.48
N LYS A 64 30.91 -22.05 -33.17
CA LYS A 64 30.20 -23.32 -33.42
C LYS A 64 28.75 -23.02 -33.75
N LYS A 65 28.47 -23.03 -35.06
CA LYS A 65 27.15 -23.17 -35.68
C LYS A 65 26.53 -24.50 -35.25
N LEU A 66 25.34 -24.45 -34.68
CA LEU A 66 24.40 -25.57 -34.62
C LEU A 66 22.98 -25.00 -34.66
N THR A 67 22.39 -25.01 -35.85
CA THR A 67 20.93 -24.99 -36.05
C THR A 67 20.36 -26.38 -35.76
N PRO A 68 19.13 -26.44 -35.24
CA PRO A 68 18.16 -27.26 -35.94
C PRO A 68 16.85 -26.51 -36.21
N GLU A 69 16.35 -26.76 -37.41
CA GLU A 69 15.01 -26.45 -37.88
C GLU A 69 13.96 -27.01 -36.92
N LEU A 70 13.01 -26.17 -36.52
CA LEU A 70 11.70 -26.60 -36.06
C LEU A 70 10.69 -26.09 -37.09
N GLN A 71 10.29 -27.00 -37.97
CA GLN A 71 9.15 -26.82 -38.86
C GLN A 71 7.88 -26.71 -38.00
N TYR A 72 7.23 -25.55 -38.08
CA TYR A 72 5.93 -25.30 -37.47
C TYR A 72 4.86 -25.65 -38.51
N THR A 73 4.15 -26.76 -38.31
CA THR A 73 2.94 -27.09 -39.06
C THR A 73 1.74 -26.34 -38.46
N PRO A 74 0.99 -25.53 -39.22
CA PRO A 74 -0.27 -25.00 -38.76
C PRO A 74 -1.34 -26.09 -38.88
N GLY A 75 -1.80 -26.61 -37.75
CA GLY A 75 -3.01 -27.42 -37.68
C GLY A 75 -4.23 -26.57 -38.00
N SER A 76 -4.71 -26.65 -39.24
CA SER A 76 -6.03 -26.18 -39.65
C SER A 76 -7.10 -27.08 -39.01
N GLN A 77 -7.80 -26.59 -38.01
CA GLN A 77 -9.06 -27.22 -37.58
C GLN A 77 -10.15 -26.83 -38.57
N CYS A 78 -10.79 -27.88 -39.11
CA CYS A 78 -11.88 -27.82 -40.05
C CYS A 78 -13.06 -27.03 -39.47
N LEU A 79 -13.43 -25.94 -40.15
CA LEU A 79 -14.81 -25.47 -40.18
C LEU A 79 -15.62 -26.49 -41.02
N PRO A 80 -16.85 -26.84 -40.63
CA PRO A 80 -17.72 -27.60 -41.51
C PRO A 80 -18.07 -26.72 -42.72
N SER A 81 -17.60 -27.15 -43.88
CA SER A 81 -18.02 -26.67 -45.19
C SER A 81 -19.53 -26.92 -45.35
N LEU A 82 -20.29 -25.82 -45.46
CA LEU A 82 -21.66 -25.82 -45.97
C LEU A 82 -21.58 -26.08 -47.48
N GLU A 83 -21.84 -27.32 -47.87
CA GLU A 83 -22.15 -27.69 -49.25
C GLU A 83 -23.44 -26.97 -49.67
N ARG A 84 -23.33 -26.20 -50.76
CA ARG A 84 -24.50 -25.77 -51.54
C ARG A 84 -24.91 -26.96 -52.40
N ASP A 85 -25.95 -27.66 -51.96
CA ASP A 85 -26.79 -28.43 -52.86
C ASP A 85 -28.17 -27.80 -52.96
N GLY A 86 -28.65 -27.81 -54.20
CA GLY A 86 -29.75 -27.00 -54.71
C GLY A 86 -31.13 -27.33 -54.18
N ASP A 87 -32.03 -26.40 -54.49
CA ASP A 87 -33.46 -26.56 -54.67
C ASP A 87 -34.13 -27.62 -53.80
N ASN A 88 -34.52 -27.23 -52.58
CA ASN A 88 -35.75 -27.73 -51.99
C ASN A 88 -36.36 -26.71 -51.02
N ASN A 89 -37.61 -26.37 -51.33
CA ASN A 89 -38.47 -25.44 -50.65
C ASN A 89 -38.90 -26.02 -49.29
N TYR A 90 -38.13 -25.75 -48.23
CA TYR A 90 -38.56 -26.00 -46.85
C TYR A 90 -39.11 -24.71 -46.23
N ASN A 91 -40.43 -24.69 -46.04
CA ASN A 91 -41.12 -23.77 -45.14
C ASN A 91 -40.57 -23.94 -43.72
N PHE A 92 -39.57 -23.13 -43.34
CA PHE A 92 -39.30 -22.86 -41.94
C PHE A 92 -40.44 -22.00 -41.39
N GLY A 93 -41.30 -22.61 -40.58
CA GLY A 93 -42.26 -21.87 -39.78
C GLY A 93 -41.52 -20.89 -38.87
N ASN A 94 -41.54 -19.61 -39.25
CA ASN A 94 -41.14 -18.50 -38.41
C ASN A 94 -42.09 -18.41 -37.20
N SER A 95 -41.79 -19.18 -36.15
CA SER A 95 -42.27 -18.89 -34.80
C SER A 95 -41.08 -18.67 -33.85
N CYS A 96 -40.16 -17.77 -34.23
CA CYS A 96 -39.34 -17.11 -33.22
C CYS A 96 -40.26 -16.17 -32.45
N SER A 97 -40.90 -16.69 -31.40
CA SER A 97 -41.59 -15.86 -30.42
C SER A 97 -40.61 -14.81 -29.93
N GLU A 98 -40.89 -13.53 -30.16
CA GLU A 98 -40.11 -12.41 -29.62
C GLU A 98 -39.94 -12.59 -28.11
N TYR A 99 -38.78 -13.09 -27.68
CA TYR A 99 -38.41 -13.13 -26.27
C TYR A 99 -38.09 -11.70 -25.85
N LYS A 100 -39.07 -11.02 -25.23
CA LYS A 100 -38.84 -9.71 -24.61
C LYS A 100 -38.05 -9.93 -23.32
N PRO A 101 -36.81 -9.41 -23.20
CA PRO A 101 -36.03 -9.54 -21.97
C PRO A 101 -36.77 -8.89 -20.80
N LEU A 102 -36.78 -9.56 -19.65
CA LEU A 102 -37.31 -8.97 -18.43
C LEU A 102 -36.27 -7.98 -17.87
N VAL A 103 -36.63 -6.70 -17.83
CA VAL A 103 -35.83 -5.64 -17.20
C VAL A 103 -36.25 -5.54 -15.73
N VAL A 104 -35.31 -5.67 -14.81
CA VAL A 104 -35.56 -5.68 -13.36
C VAL A 104 -34.77 -4.57 -12.67
N ASP A 105 -35.43 -3.89 -11.73
CA ASP A 105 -34.85 -2.88 -10.84
C ASP A 105 -34.01 -3.56 -9.73
N CYS A 106 -32.73 -3.20 -9.58
CA CYS A 106 -31.84 -3.82 -8.56
C CYS A 106 -32.08 -3.35 -7.14
N CYS A 107 -32.96 -2.38 -6.90
CA CYS A 107 -33.28 -1.96 -5.55
C CYS A 107 -33.98 -3.07 -4.74
N ARG A 108 -34.38 -4.17 -5.39
CA ARG A 108 -34.95 -5.37 -4.78
C ARG A 108 -34.00 -6.55 -4.93
N LEU A 109 -34.01 -7.45 -3.94
CA LEU A 109 -33.36 -8.76 -4.04
C LEU A 109 -33.76 -9.40 -5.37
N ILE A 110 -32.77 -9.81 -6.18
CA ILE A 110 -33.04 -10.55 -7.40
C ILE A 110 -33.90 -11.75 -7.04
N ASP A 111 -35.06 -11.81 -7.66
CA ASP A 111 -35.90 -12.99 -7.56
C ASP A 111 -35.22 -14.13 -8.32
N LYS A 112 -34.52 -14.98 -7.58
CA LYS A 112 -33.82 -16.14 -8.13
C LYS A 112 -34.77 -17.12 -8.82
N THR A 113 -36.07 -17.07 -8.54
CA THR A 113 -37.06 -17.89 -9.26
C THR A 113 -37.27 -17.39 -10.69
N LEU A 114 -37.30 -16.06 -10.89
CA LEU A 114 -37.35 -15.44 -12.22
C LEU A 114 -36.05 -15.67 -13.01
N LEU A 115 -34.91 -15.65 -12.32
CA LEU A 115 -33.62 -15.96 -12.95
C LEU A 115 -33.61 -17.40 -13.48
N LYS A 116 -34.13 -18.36 -12.71
CA LYS A 116 -34.23 -19.77 -13.11
C LYS A 116 -35.19 -20.00 -14.27
N SER A 117 -36.31 -19.26 -14.34
CA SER A 117 -37.27 -19.43 -15.43
C SER A 117 -36.78 -18.82 -16.74
N ASN A 118 -36.03 -17.71 -16.68
CA ASN A 118 -35.65 -16.93 -17.86
C ASN A 118 -34.19 -17.14 -18.31
N GLY A 119 -33.37 -17.83 -17.51
CA GLY A 119 -31.94 -18.06 -17.76
C GLY A 119 -31.06 -16.85 -17.43
N PHE A 120 -31.51 -15.64 -17.73
CA PHE A 120 -30.85 -14.38 -17.36
C PHE A 120 -31.85 -13.25 -17.13
N LEU A 121 -31.39 -12.18 -16.47
CA LEU A 121 -32.14 -10.94 -16.25
C LEU A 121 -31.33 -9.75 -16.78
N LEU A 122 -32.00 -8.77 -17.37
CA LEU A 122 -31.35 -7.50 -17.71
C LEU A 122 -31.53 -6.51 -16.58
N VAL A 123 -30.41 -5.86 -16.25
CA VAL A 123 -30.29 -5.00 -15.09
C VAL A 123 -29.64 -3.70 -15.53
N SER A 124 -30.19 -2.56 -15.09
CA SER A 124 -29.59 -1.25 -15.35
C SER A 124 -28.21 -1.14 -14.70
N LEU A 125 -27.23 -0.61 -15.45
CA LEU A 125 -25.89 -0.36 -14.94
C LEU A 125 -25.88 0.66 -13.79
N GLU A 126 -26.82 1.61 -13.81
CA GLU A 126 -26.98 2.62 -12.75
C GLU A 126 -27.42 1.97 -11.43
N ASP A 127 -28.41 1.07 -11.48
CA ASP A 127 -28.91 0.36 -10.29
C ASP A 127 -27.83 -0.57 -9.72
N MET A 128 -27.02 -1.17 -10.58
CA MET A 128 -25.86 -1.97 -10.17
C MET A 128 -24.81 -1.11 -9.48
N LYS A 129 -24.49 0.05 -10.04
CA LYS A 129 -23.55 1.00 -9.44
C LYS A 129 -24.02 1.44 -8.06
N TYR A 130 -25.31 1.75 -7.91
CA TYR A 130 -25.92 2.05 -6.63
C TYR A 130 -25.78 0.89 -5.62
N SER A 131 -26.02 -0.34 -6.07
CA SER A 131 -25.86 -1.54 -5.24
C SER A 131 -24.41 -1.73 -4.77
N TYR A 132 -23.43 -1.56 -5.67
CA TYR A 132 -22.01 -1.57 -5.30
C TYR A 132 -21.66 -0.48 -4.27
N ASP A 133 -22.13 0.74 -4.49
CA ASP A 133 -21.84 1.89 -3.62
C ASP A 133 -22.48 1.74 -2.23
N SER A 134 -23.72 1.27 -2.14
CA SER A 134 -24.44 1.04 -0.87
C SER A 134 -23.75 -0.04 -0.02
N LEU A 135 -23.21 -1.08 -0.64
CA LEU A 135 -22.46 -2.14 0.02
C LEU A 135 -20.98 -1.78 0.21
N ASN A 136 -20.54 -0.60 -0.27
CA ASN A 136 -19.16 -0.14 -0.26
C ASN A 136 -18.20 -1.16 -0.91
N ILE A 137 -18.65 -1.81 -1.98
CA ILE A 137 -17.92 -2.76 -2.80
C ILE A 137 -17.39 -2.03 -4.03
N LYS A 138 -16.10 -2.22 -4.35
CA LYS A 138 -15.56 -1.73 -5.63
C LYS A 138 -15.59 -2.84 -6.67
N PRO A 139 -16.17 -2.62 -7.87
CA PRO A 139 -16.27 -3.66 -8.91
C PRO A 139 -14.90 -4.24 -9.32
N ASP A 140 -13.90 -3.37 -9.52
CA ASP A 140 -12.52 -3.74 -9.87
C ASP A 140 -11.88 -4.67 -8.81
N LYS A 141 -12.13 -4.37 -7.54
CA LYS A 141 -11.64 -5.17 -6.41
C LYS A 141 -12.29 -6.55 -6.37
N MET A 142 -13.56 -6.66 -6.76
CA MET A 142 -14.26 -7.94 -6.80
C MET A 142 -13.70 -8.84 -7.91
N PHE A 143 -13.62 -8.32 -9.14
CA PHE A 143 -13.04 -9.05 -10.26
C PHE A 143 -11.59 -9.47 -9.97
N SER A 144 -10.77 -8.59 -9.42
CA SER A 144 -9.38 -8.91 -9.04
C SER A 144 -9.26 -10.05 -8.01
N LYS A 145 -10.31 -10.31 -7.24
CA LYS A 145 -10.31 -11.28 -6.14
C LYS A 145 -10.80 -12.65 -6.56
N PHE A 146 -11.80 -12.71 -7.45
CA PHE A 146 -12.47 -13.94 -7.85
C PHE A 146 -12.30 -14.29 -9.33
N GLY A 147 -11.70 -13.40 -10.13
CA GLY A 147 -11.64 -13.55 -11.59
C GLY A 147 -12.99 -13.43 -12.29
N LEU A 148 -14.06 -13.13 -11.56
CA LEU A 148 -15.44 -13.10 -12.01
C LEU A 148 -16.17 -11.88 -11.44
N ASN A 149 -17.17 -11.40 -12.18
CA ASN A 149 -18.03 -10.30 -11.79
C ASN A 149 -19.24 -10.84 -11.01
N LEU A 150 -19.06 -11.14 -9.72
CA LEU A 150 -20.15 -11.65 -8.89
C LEU A 150 -21.23 -10.59 -8.70
N TYR A 151 -22.48 -10.99 -8.53
CA TYR A 151 -23.52 -10.04 -8.15
C TYR A 151 -23.23 -9.42 -6.76
N PRO A 152 -23.41 -8.10 -6.53
CA PRO A 152 -23.02 -7.42 -5.29
C PRO A 152 -23.56 -8.09 -4.02
N GLN A 153 -24.81 -8.57 -4.07
CA GLN A 153 -25.45 -9.22 -2.93
C GLN A 153 -24.83 -10.59 -2.60
N ASP A 154 -24.38 -11.34 -3.62
CA ASP A 154 -23.71 -12.62 -3.42
C ASP A 154 -22.30 -12.41 -2.86
N TYR A 155 -21.58 -11.40 -3.38
CA TYR A 155 -20.30 -10.97 -2.78
C TYR A 155 -20.47 -10.57 -1.31
N HIS A 156 -21.51 -9.80 -1.00
CA HIS A 156 -21.81 -9.41 0.36
C HIS A 156 -22.08 -10.62 1.25
N SER A 157 -22.88 -11.58 0.78
CA SER A 157 -23.19 -12.82 1.49
C SER A 157 -21.93 -13.64 1.81
N ILE A 158 -21.03 -13.82 0.82
CA ILE A 158 -19.72 -14.44 1.03
C ILE A 158 -18.92 -13.69 2.11
N SER A 159 -18.94 -12.35 2.06
CA SER A 159 -18.21 -11.52 3.03
C SER A 159 -18.79 -11.62 4.45
N VAL A 160 -20.12 -11.73 4.59
CA VAL A 160 -20.80 -11.86 5.88
C VAL A 160 -20.44 -13.19 6.54
N VAL A 161 -20.52 -14.30 5.80
CA VAL A 161 -20.12 -15.62 6.30
C VAL A 161 -18.65 -15.60 6.75
N ARG A 162 -17.74 -15.12 5.90
CA ARG A 162 -16.32 -15.03 6.24
C ARG A 162 -16.04 -14.18 7.48
N LYS A 163 -16.72 -13.04 7.64
CA LYS A 163 -16.55 -12.16 8.80
C LYS A 163 -17.01 -12.82 10.09
N LYS A 164 -18.13 -13.55 10.05
CA LYS A 164 -18.64 -14.34 11.18
C LYS A 164 -17.61 -15.37 11.64
N PHE A 165 -17.13 -16.22 10.74
CA PHE A 165 -16.17 -17.27 11.06
C PHE A 165 -14.78 -16.74 11.45
N SER A 166 -14.33 -15.64 10.85
CA SER A 166 -13.09 -14.96 11.28
C SER A 166 -13.12 -14.56 12.76
N GLY A 167 -14.30 -14.18 13.28
CA GLY A 167 -14.49 -13.94 14.71
C GLY A 167 -14.28 -15.19 15.54
N TYR A 168 -14.92 -16.30 15.16
CA TYR A 168 -14.81 -17.59 15.85
C TYR A 168 -13.37 -18.15 15.84
N VAL A 169 -12.70 -18.10 14.69
CA VAL A 169 -11.29 -18.50 14.55
C VAL A 169 -10.42 -17.67 15.48
N ARG A 170 -10.56 -16.34 15.46
CA ARG A 170 -9.74 -15.45 16.29
C ARG A 170 -9.93 -15.72 17.78
N ASP A 171 -11.17 -15.83 18.24
CA ASP A 171 -11.46 -15.99 19.66
C ASP A 171 -10.96 -17.37 20.16
N SER A 172 -11.13 -18.40 19.33
CA SER A 172 -10.61 -19.76 19.60
C SER A 172 -9.08 -19.77 19.67
N LEU A 173 -8.39 -19.15 18.70
CA LEU A 173 -6.92 -19.05 18.69
C LEU A 173 -6.40 -18.22 19.87
N CYS A 174 -7.04 -17.09 20.20
CA CYS A 174 -6.68 -16.27 21.36
C CYS A 174 -6.74 -17.06 22.67
N SER A 175 -7.81 -17.85 22.84
CA SER A 175 -7.98 -18.71 24.02
C SER A 175 -6.90 -19.80 24.08
N SER A 176 -6.70 -20.51 22.97
CA SER A 176 -5.70 -21.58 22.85
C SER A 176 -4.28 -21.08 23.10
N PHE A 177 -3.86 -20.01 22.42
CA PHE A 177 -2.53 -19.42 22.61
C PHE A 177 -2.33 -18.88 24.03
N SER A 178 -3.35 -18.31 24.65
CA SER A 178 -3.28 -17.89 26.06
C SER A 178 -3.07 -19.09 26.99
N GLY A 179 -3.70 -20.22 26.71
CA GLY A 179 -3.49 -21.48 27.43
C GLY A 179 -2.05 -21.99 27.26
N MET A 180 -1.57 -22.07 26.02
CA MET A 180 -0.20 -22.50 25.69
C MET A 180 0.86 -21.64 26.36
N LEU A 181 0.68 -20.31 26.37
CA LEU A 181 1.56 -19.36 27.04
C LEU A 181 1.58 -19.57 28.57
N ARG A 182 0.43 -19.85 29.19
CA ARG A 182 0.35 -20.11 30.64
C ARG A 182 0.99 -21.45 31.02
N SER A 183 0.82 -22.47 30.20
CA SER A 183 1.35 -23.81 30.45
C SER A 183 2.79 -23.99 29.96
N ARG A 184 3.38 -22.99 29.28
CA ARG A 184 4.67 -23.08 28.59
C ARG A 184 4.73 -24.31 27.69
N ALA A 185 3.75 -24.46 26.81
CA ALA A 185 3.65 -25.62 25.93
C ALA A 185 4.89 -25.75 25.05
N THR A 186 5.37 -26.98 24.83
CA THR A 186 6.44 -27.27 23.87
C THR A 186 5.84 -27.45 22.47
N LEU A 187 6.34 -26.70 21.49
CA LEU A 187 5.96 -26.84 20.09
C LEU A 187 6.58 -28.11 19.47
N PRO A 188 6.06 -28.63 18.35
CA PRO A 188 6.61 -29.81 17.67
C PRO A 188 8.10 -29.73 17.32
N GLY A 189 8.65 -28.52 17.18
CA GLY A 189 10.08 -28.28 16.96
C GLY A 189 10.93 -28.21 18.24
N GLY A 190 10.40 -28.64 19.40
CA GLY A 190 11.09 -28.58 20.70
C GLY A 190 11.16 -27.19 21.35
N GLY A 191 10.80 -26.13 20.61
CA GLY A 191 10.75 -24.78 21.15
C GLY A 191 9.61 -24.61 22.15
N VAL A 192 9.90 -24.08 23.33
CA VAL A 192 8.89 -23.76 24.35
C VAL A 192 8.20 -22.44 23.97
N VAL A 193 6.87 -22.41 24.08
CA VAL A 193 6.06 -21.20 23.88
C VAL A 193 6.31 -20.24 25.06
N GLU A 194 7.37 -19.44 24.94
CA GLU A 194 7.72 -18.36 25.86
C GLU A 194 7.53 -16.98 25.19
N GLU A 195 8.14 -15.93 25.75
CA GLU A 195 8.18 -14.53 25.29
C GLU A 195 8.87 -14.35 23.92
N CYS A 196 8.42 -15.10 22.92
CA CYS A 196 8.98 -15.11 21.59
C CYS A 196 8.17 -14.23 20.64
N SER A 197 8.88 -13.48 19.80
CA SER A 197 8.26 -12.77 18.67
C SER A 197 7.57 -13.76 17.73
N TRP A 198 6.42 -13.36 17.14
CA TRP A 198 5.67 -14.17 16.18
C TRP A 198 6.58 -14.77 15.08
N ARG A 199 7.55 -14.02 14.56
CA ARG A 199 8.47 -14.47 13.50
C ARG A 199 9.25 -15.73 13.87
N LYS A 200 9.62 -15.90 15.15
CA LYS A 200 10.38 -17.07 15.61
C LYS A 200 9.49 -18.31 15.78
N ILE A 201 8.27 -18.12 16.29
CA ILE A 201 7.39 -19.24 16.64
C ILE A 201 6.41 -19.61 15.54
N SER A 202 6.18 -18.75 14.54
CA SER A 202 5.12 -18.95 13.55
C SER A 202 5.29 -20.25 12.77
N ILE A 203 6.52 -20.71 12.58
CA ILE A 203 6.82 -21.96 11.87
C ILE A 203 6.23 -23.17 12.63
N GLY A 204 6.39 -23.22 13.96
CA GLY A 204 5.85 -24.30 14.79
C GLY A 204 4.40 -24.08 15.23
N LEU A 205 4.01 -22.81 15.44
CA LEU A 205 2.70 -22.47 16.00
C LEU A 205 1.59 -22.41 14.93
N TYR A 206 1.90 -22.03 13.69
CA TYR A 206 0.89 -21.92 12.64
C TYR A 206 0.27 -23.28 12.25
N PRO A 207 1.04 -24.39 12.09
CA PRO A 207 0.45 -25.70 11.85
C PRO A 207 -0.52 -26.12 12.97
N VAL A 208 -0.14 -25.91 14.23
CA VAL A 208 -1.00 -26.18 15.41
C VAL A 208 -2.26 -25.33 15.37
N ALA A 209 -2.12 -24.04 15.05
CA ALA A 209 -3.26 -23.13 14.91
C ALA A 209 -4.22 -23.60 13.81
N LYS A 210 -3.69 -24.03 12.67
CA LYS A 210 -4.47 -24.52 11.53
C LYS A 210 -5.26 -25.78 11.91
N GLU A 211 -4.58 -26.76 12.50
CA GLU A 211 -5.21 -28.00 12.97
C GLU A 211 -6.31 -27.71 14.01
N PHE A 212 -6.02 -26.82 14.95
CA PHE A 212 -6.94 -26.46 16.03
C PHE A 212 -8.25 -25.83 15.54
N VAL A 213 -8.23 -25.04 14.46
CA VAL A 213 -9.43 -24.40 13.90
C VAL A 213 -9.97 -25.09 12.65
N ASP A 214 -9.50 -26.29 12.32
CA ASP A 214 -9.88 -26.99 11.09
C ASP A 214 -11.40 -27.26 11.04
N SER A 215 -12.01 -27.65 12.16
CA SER A 215 -13.47 -27.82 12.25
C SER A 215 -14.23 -26.53 11.97
N ILE A 216 -13.79 -25.40 12.53
CA ILE A 216 -14.39 -24.07 12.30
C ILE A 216 -14.28 -23.67 10.82
N ILE A 217 -13.16 -23.99 10.18
CA ILE A 217 -12.93 -23.70 8.75
C ILE A 217 -13.80 -24.61 7.87
N ASN A 218 -13.97 -25.88 8.24
CA ASN A 218 -14.86 -26.79 7.51
C ASN A 218 -16.32 -26.33 7.60
N ASP A 219 -16.77 -25.88 8.78
CA ASP A 219 -18.09 -25.26 8.95
C ASP A 219 -18.25 -23.98 8.11
N GLU A 220 -17.18 -23.17 8.00
CA GLU A 220 -17.14 -22.00 7.13
C GLU A 220 -17.30 -22.41 5.66
N TYR A 221 -16.60 -23.46 5.21
CA TYR A 221 -16.73 -23.96 3.84
C TYR A 221 -18.11 -24.52 3.56
N THR A 222 -18.75 -25.23 4.50
CA THR A 222 -20.13 -25.70 4.32
C THR A 222 -21.11 -24.55 4.14
N GLN A 223 -20.99 -23.47 4.93
CA GLN A 223 -21.87 -22.29 4.76
C GLN A 223 -21.55 -21.53 3.47
N LEU A 224 -20.28 -21.44 3.08
CA LEU A 224 -19.89 -20.81 1.83
C LEU A 224 -20.33 -21.61 0.62
N ASP A 225 -20.39 -22.95 0.71
CA ASP A 225 -20.88 -23.81 -0.37
C ASP A 225 -22.35 -23.54 -0.67
N VAL A 226 -23.18 -23.39 0.37
CA VAL A 226 -24.58 -22.97 0.21
C VAL A 226 -24.67 -21.62 -0.50
N VAL A 227 -23.89 -20.61 -0.07
CA VAL A 227 -23.90 -19.27 -0.69
C VAL A 227 -23.41 -19.32 -2.15
N VAL A 228 -22.35 -20.08 -2.44
CA VAL A 228 -21.77 -20.21 -3.78
C VAL A 228 -22.68 -21.01 -4.71
N SER A 229 -23.44 -21.97 -4.18
CA SER A 229 -24.38 -22.78 -4.98
C SER A 229 -25.48 -21.95 -5.64
N GLU A 230 -25.79 -20.79 -5.08
CA GLU A 230 -26.82 -19.87 -5.59
C GLU A 230 -26.25 -18.58 -6.19
N LEU A 231 -24.98 -18.60 -6.58
CA LEU A 231 -24.26 -17.40 -7.01
C LEU A 231 -24.68 -16.96 -8.43
N CYS A 232 -24.82 -15.65 -8.59
CA CYS A 232 -25.10 -15.00 -9.86
C CYS A 232 -23.87 -14.25 -10.38
N ILE A 233 -23.70 -14.25 -11.70
CA ILE A 233 -22.63 -13.54 -12.42
C ILE A 233 -23.23 -12.41 -13.24
N VAL A 234 -22.50 -11.30 -13.29
CA VAL A 234 -22.83 -10.10 -14.03
C VAL A 234 -21.92 -10.03 -15.25
N ASP A 235 -22.50 -10.24 -16.42
CA ASP A 235 -21.82 -10.08 -17.69
C ASP A 235 -22.03 -8.63 -18.17
N PHE A 236 -20.92 -7.89 -18.30
CA PHE A 236 -20.92 -6.52 -18.81
C PHE A 236 -20.87 -6.54 -20.33
N SER A 237 -21.83 -5.89 -20.98
CA SER A 237 -21.78 -5.62 -22.43
C SER A 237 -21.37 -4.16 -22.66
N ASP A 238 -20.64 -3.91 -23.74
CA ASP A 238 -20.05 -2.59 -23.99
C ASP A 238 -21.10 -1.55 -24.46
N ASP A 239 -22.29 -1.97 -24.92
CA ASP A 239 -23.11 -1.11 -25.80
C ASP A 239 -24.45 -0.59 -25.23
N ASN A 240 -25.01 -1.11 -24.14
CA ASN A 240 -26.44 -0.88 -23.87
C ASN A 240 -26.82 -0.24 -22.53
N GLY A 241 -25.87 0.11 -21.65
CA GLY A 241 -26.21 0.64 -20.31
C GLY A 241 -26.95 -0.35 -19.40
N PHE A 242 -27.10 -1.61 -19.85
CA PHE A 242 -27.61 -2.73 -19.10
C PHE A 242 -26.52 -3.82 -19.01
N CYS A 243 -26.51 -4.55 -17.92
CA CYS A 243 -25.75 -5.79 -17.76
C CYS A 243 -26.70 -6.99 -17.66
N SER A 244 -26.26 -8.13 -18.19
CA SER A 244 -27.00 -9.38 -18.00
C SER A 244 -26.53 -10.06 -16.72
N VAL A 245 -27.48 -10.42 -15.86
CA VAL A 245 -27.24 -11.24 -14.68
C VAL A 245 -27.73 -12.65 -14.97
N ARG A 246 -26.88 -13.65 -14.76
CA ARG A 246 -27.21 -15.07 -14.96
C ARG A 246 -26.78 -15.92 -13.77
N GLU A 247 -27.30 -17.14 -13.70
CA GLU A 247 -26.77 -18.12 -12.75
C GLU A 247 -25.34 -18.53 -13.15
N SER A 248 -24.49 -18.75 -12.16
CA SER A 248 -23.14 -19.29 -12.37
C SER A 248 -23.19 -20.76 -12.80
N THR A 249 -22.25 -21.17 -13.64
CA THR A 249 -22.06 -22.59 -14.02
C THR A 249 -21.36 -23.37 -12.90
N SER A 250 -21.38 -24.71 -12.98
CA SER A 250 -20.65 -25.58 -12.05
C SER A 250 -19.16 -25.28 -11.99
N GLU A 251 -18.54 -24.97 -13.12
CA GLU A 251 -17.11 -24.66 -13.23
C GLU A 251 -16.80 -23.32 -12.56
N GLU A 252 -17.65 -22.32 -12.78
CA GLU A 252 -17.52 -21.00 -12.15
C GLU A 252 -17.72 -21.08 -10.64
N LYS A 253 -18.73 -21.83 -10.15
CA LYS A 253 -18.95 -22.10 -8.72
C LYS A 253 -17.72 -22.75 -8.09
N THR A 254 -17.16 -23.77 -8.75
CA THR A 254 -15.93 -24.44 -8.33
C THR A 254 -14.76 -23.46 -8.25
N HIS A 255 -14.58 -22.62 -9.28
CA HIS A 255 -13.53 -21.60 -9.33
C HIS A 255 -13.66 -20.57 -8.20
N VAL A 256 -14.87 -20.06 -7.94
CA VAL A 256 -15.14 -19.14 -6.83
C VAL A 256 -14.80 -19.81 -5.51
N MET A 257 -15.19 -21.08 -5.31
CA MET A 257 -14.89 -21.82 -4.09
C MET A 257 -13.38 -22.01 -3.87
N GLU A 258 -12.61 -22.31 -4.92
CA GLU A 258 -11.14 -22.36 -4.84
C GLU A 258 -10.53 -21.00 -4.46
N CYS A 259 -11.04 -19.91 -5.03
CA CYS A 259 -10.66 -18.56 -4.64
C CYS A 259 -10.95 -18.29 -3.16
N VAL A 260 -12.16 -18.63 -2.70
CA VAL A 260 -12.57 -18.52 -1.30
C VAL A 260 -11.62 -19.29 -0.38
N LYS A 261 -11.30 -20.56 -0.68
CA LYS A 261 -10.36 -21.38 0.10
C LYS A 261 -8.98 -20.73 0.19
N ARG A 262 -8.46 -20.14 -0.90
CA ARG A 262 -7.19 -19.41 -0.88
C ARG A 262 -7.24 -18.17 0.02
N ILE A 263 -8.36 -17.43 -0.02
CA ILE A 263 -8.58 -16.25 0.81
C ILE A 263 -8.66 -16.62 2.29
N VAL A 264 -9.46 -17.63 2.66
CA VAL A 264 -9.62 -18.10 4.04
C VAL A 264 -8.28 -18.55 4.62
N ASN A 265 -7.50 -19.34 3.88
CA ASN A 265 -6.15 -19.74 4.30
C ASN A 265 -5.20 -18.55 4.52
N LYS A 266 -5.29 -17.53 3.65
CA LYS A 266 -4.50 -16.30 3.80
C LYS A 266 -4.91 -15.53 5.05
N ASP A 267 -6.21 -15.40 5.29
CA ASP A 267 -6.77 -14.69 6.45
C ASP A 267 -6.47 -15.42 7.76
N LEU A 268 -6.45 -16.76 7.76
CA LEU A 268 -6.07 -17.56 8.91
C LEU A 268 -4.66 -17.21 9.42
N ARG A 269 -3.68 -17.03 8.53
CA ARG A 269 -2.33 -16.56 8.91
C ARG A 269 -2.36 -15.22 9.63
N PHE A 270 -3.17 -14.29 9.12
CA PHE A 270 -3.34 -12.97 9.74
C PHE A 270 -4.06 -13.07 11.09
N CYS A 271 -5.12 -13.88 11.18
CA CYS A 271 -5.87 -14.12 12.39
C CYS A 271 -4.99 -14.75 13.47
N ALA A 272 -4.20 -15.78 13.13
CA ALA A 272 -3.27 -16.41 14.06
C ALA A 272 -2.21 -15.42 14.57
N ARG A 273 -1.63 -14.60 13.69
CA ARG A 273 -0.69 -13.55 14.11
C ARG A 273 -1.34 -12.54 15.05
N SER A 274 -2.55 -12.07 14.73
CA SER A 274 -3.28 -11.12 15.57
C SER A 274 -3.63 -11.74 16.92
N ALA A 275 -4.14 -12.96 16.91
CA ALA A 275 -4.50 -13.70 18.11
C ALA A 275 -3.30 -13.95 19.02
N TRP A 276 -2.13 -14.25 18.45
CA TRP A 276 -0.88 -14.36 19.20
C TRP A 276 -0.51 -13.03 19.87
N VAL A 277 -0.57 -11.93 19.13
CA VAL A 277 -0.28 -10.59 19.67
C VAL A 277 -1.24 -10.22 20.81
N ASP A 278 -2.50 -10.63 20.73
CA ASP A 278 -3.49 -10.35 21.76
C ASP A 278 -3.31 -11.28 22.97
N ALA A 279 -3.10 -12.59 22.76
CA ALA A 279 -2.84 -13.57 23.80
C ALA A 279 -1.56 -13.25 24.59
N SER A 280 -0.47 -12.93 23.88
CA SER A 280 0.80 -12.49 24.48
C SER A 280 0.60 -11.25 25.34
N LYS A 281 -0.09 -10.21 24.83
CA LYS A 281 -0.43 -9.04 25.65
C LYS A 281 -1.19 -9.42 26.91
N ILE A 282 -2.18 -10.33 26.84
CA ILE A 282 -2.98 -10.72 28.01
C ILE A 282 -2.12 -11.43 29.05
N VAL A 283 -1.27 -12.38 28.64
CA VAL A 283 -0.43 -13.15 29.56
C VAL A 283 0.67 -12.27 30.14
N PHE A 284 1.38 -11.50 29.31
CA PHE A 284 2.47 -10.61 29.74
C PHE A 284 1.97 -9.39 30.53
N SER A 285 0.72 -8.96 30.33
CA SER A 285 0.11 -7.94 31.20
C SER A 285 -0.19 -8.47 32.60
N ARG A 286 -0.33 -9.80 32.78
CA ARG A 286 -0.65 -10.42 34.08
C ARG A 286 0.60 -10.92 34.81
N SER A 287 1.58 -11.47 34.10
CA SER A 287 2.90 -11.73 34.67
C SER A 287 3.64 -10.40 34.77
N LYS A 288 3.56 -9.73 35.94
CA LYS A 288 4.28 -8.47 36.28
C LYS A 288 5.42 -8.17 35.28
N CYS A 289 5.12 -7.35 34.25
CA CYS A 289 6.00 -7.14 33.11
C CYS A 289 7.33 -6.57 33.58
N VAL A 290 8.37 -7.39 33.58
CA VAL A 290 9.76 -6.95 33.74
C VAL A 290 10.46 -6.93 32.39
N GLU A 291 9.89 -7.54 31.35
CA GLU A 291 10.47 -7.58 30.01
C GLU A 291 9.43 -7.26 28.93
N CYS A 292 8.62 -6.22 29.16
CA CYS A 292 8.04 -5.48 28.05
C CYS A 292 9.23 -4.88 27.30
N GLY A 293 9.67 -5.60 26.25
CA GLY A 293 10.96 -5.43 25.58
C GLY A 293 11.31 -3.96 25.46
N LYS A 294 12.42 -3.58 26.11
CA LYS A 294 12.88 -2.19 26.33
C LYS A 294 12.11 -1.24 25.43
N ASP A 295 11.02 -0.67 25.96
CA ASP A 295 10.37 0.43 25.27
C ASP A 295 11.50 1.39 24.87
N ASP A 296 11.46 1.94 23.65
CA ASP A 296 12.50 2.84 23.14
C ASP A 296 12.77 4.03 24.07
N PHE A 297 11.98 4.23 25.11
CA PHE A 297 12.21 5.12 26.25
C PHE A 297 13.54 4.86 26.99
N GLY A 298 14.06 3.63 27.00
CA GLY A 298 15.26 3.25 27.75
C GLY A 298 15.00 2.92 29.22
N VAL A 299 13.74 3.05 29.66
CA VAL A 299 13.24 2.66 30.98
C VAL A 299 11.91 1.95 30.81
N ILE A 300 11.64 0.95 31.65
CA ILE A 300 10.38 0.21 31.64
C ILE A 300 9.42 0.92 32.58
N LEU A 301 8.37 1.55 32.03
CA LEU A 301 7.35 2.22 32.83
C LEU A 301 6.40 1.18 33.47
N ARG A 302 5.90 1.49 34.67
CA ARG A 302 4.84 0.71 35.29
C ARG A 302 3.62 0.63 34.36
N GLY A 303 3.03 -0.56 34.23
CA GLY A 303 1.94 -0.80 33.26
C GLY A 303 0.72 0.12 33.42
N SER A 304 0.39 0.52 34.66
CA SER A 304 -0.67 1.51 34.95
C SER A 304 -0.37 2.88 34.33
N ASP A 305 0.90 3.28 34.35
CA ASP A 305 1.36 4.60 33.96
C ASP A 305 1.42 4.66 32.43
N ASN A 306 1.95 3.61 31.80
CA ASN A 306 1.88 3.44 30.35
C ASN A 306 0.42 3.42 29.84
N SER A 307 -0.48 2.73 30.53
CA SER A 307 -1.92 2.74 30.21
C SER A 307 -2.51 4.15 30.31
N SER A 308 -2.12 4.93 31.33
CA SER A 308 -2.56 6.30 31.53
C SER A 308 -2.04 7.24 30.43
N ILE A 309 -0.79 7.09 30.00
CA ILE A 309 -0.21 7.80 28.85
C ILE A 309 -1.00 7.48 27.58
N LEU A 310 -1.26 6.21 27.29
CA LEU A 310 -2.01 5.79 26.10
C LEU A 310 -3.45 6.28 26.10
N LYS A 311 -4.16 6.20 27.23
CA LYS A 311 -5.52 6.71 27.38
C LYS A 311 -5.57 8.22 27.12
N THR A 312 -4.63 8.96 27.71
CA THR A 312 -4.50 10.42 27.53
C THR A 312 -4.25 10.76 26.07
N ARG A 313 -3.30 10.09 25.41
CA ARG A 313 -3.05 10.29 23.97
C ARG A 313 -4.31 10.09 23.12
N ARG A 314 -5.01 8.96 23.31
CA ARG A 314 -6.25 8.65 22.55
C ARG A 314 -7.35 9.69 22.76
N LYS A 315 -7.51 10.18 23.99
CA LYS A 315 -8.47 11.25 24.33
C LYS A 315 -8.20 12.49 23.48
N PHE A 316 -6.96 12.98 23.47
CA PHE A 316 -6.59 14.15 22.67
C PHE A 316 -6.61 13.90 21.17
N SER A 317 -6.18 12.72 20.69
CA SER A 317 -6.25 12.37 19.26
C SER A 317 -7.68 12.48 18.71
N ARG A 318 -8.70 12.09 19.47
CA ARG A 318 -10.11 12.26 19.06
C ARG A 318 -10.50 13.73 18.90
N ASN A 319 -10.08 14.59 19.83
CA ASN A 319 -10.34 16.03 19.77
C ASN A 319 -9.65 16.67 18.57
N ILE A 320 -8.37 16.33 18.36
CA ILE A 320 -7.58 16.77 17.20
C ILE A 320 -8.29 16.40 15.89
N LEU A 321 -8.73 15.14 15.74
CA LEU A 321 -9.44 14.67 14.54
C LEU A 321 -10.74 15.44 14.29
N SER A 322 -11.50 15.74 15.34
CA SER A 322 -12.75 16.50 15.25
C SER A 322 -12.51 17.94 14.77
N VAL A 323 -11.59 18.65 15.43
CA VAL A 323 -11.29 20.07 15.15
C VAL A 323 -10.69 20.24 13.76
N VAL A 324 -9.67 19.45 13.40
CA VAL A 324 -9.07 19.50 12.06
C VAL A 324 -10.07 19.09 10.99
N GLY A 325 -10.94 18.13 11.29
CA GLY A 325 -11.99 17.70 10.38
C GLY A 325 -13.00 18.80 10.07
N ALA A 326 -13.42 19.55 11.09
CA ALA A 326 -14.27 20.71 10.92
C ALA A 326 -13.56 21.79 10.09
N LYS A 327 -12.31 22.13 10.46
CA LYS A 327 -11.53 23.17 9.78
C LYS A 327 -11.30 22.88 8.30
N PHE A 328 -10.89 21.65 7.96
CA PHE A 328 -10.69 21.27 6.56
C PHE A 328 -11.98 21.26 5.74
N ARG A 329 -13.13 20.88 6.32
CA ARG A 329 -14.44 20.98 5.65
C ARG A 329 -14.84 22.42 5.40
N GLU A 330 -14.66 23.29 6.39
CA GLU A 330 -14.90 24.73 6.28
C GLU A 330 -14.05 25.34 5.15
N MET A 331 -12.74 25.08 5.14
CA MET A 331 -11.84 25.59 4.12
C MET A 331 -12.24 25.13 2.70
N LEU A 332 -12.65 23.87 2.54
CA LEU A 332 -13.11 23.35 1.25
C LEU A 332 -14.44 23.99 0.81
N ARG A 333 -15.42 24.14 1.72
CA ARG A 333 -16.71 24.75 1.41
C ARG A 333 -16.59 26.22 1.01
N ASN A 334 -15.69 26.95 1.68
CA ASN A 334 -15.49 28.37 1.45
C ASN A 334 -14.53 28.66 0.28
N GLY A 335 -14.01 27.64 -0.41
CA GLY A 335 -13.04 27.83 -1.49
C GLY A 335 -11.77 28.55 -1.02
N TYR A 336 -11.25 28.17 0.15
CA TYR A 336 -10.15 28.86 0.84
C TYR A 336 -8.97 29.15 -0.09
N LYS A 337 -8.48 30.40 -0.09
CA LYS A 337 -7.28 30.80 -0.82
C LYS A 337 -6.10 30.92 0.14
N PHE A 338 -4.98 30.32 -0.24
CA PHE A 338 -3.70 30.54 0.44
C PHE A 338 -3.13 31.92 0.06
N GLU A 339 -2.12 32.38 0.81
CA GLU A 339 -1.45 33.67 0.61
C GLU A 339 -0.83 33.82 -0.79
N ASP A 340 -0.51 32.71 -1.45
CA ASP A 340 0.01 32.69 -2.82
C ASP A 340 -1.09 32.57 -3.88
N ASP A 341 -2.30 33.04 -3.56
CA ASP A 341 -3.52 32.97 -4.37
C ASP A 341 -3.95 31.56 -4.81
N THR A 342 -3.31 30.51 -4.31
CA THR A 342 -3.71 29.13 -4.62
C THR A 342 -5.04 28.84 -3.95
N VAL A 343 -6.06 28.56 -4.75
CA VAL A 343 -7.36 28.08 -4.26
C VAL A 343 -7.21 26.63 -3.79
N LEU A 344 -7.67 26.33 -2.57
CA LEU A 344 -7.73 24.99 -2.03
C LEU A 344 -8.78 24.17 -2.78
N GLY A 345 -8.32 23.26 -3.63
CA GLY A 345 -9.17 22.29 -4.34
C GLY A 345 -9.16 20.89 -3.72
N LYS A 346 -9.81 19.95 -4.41
CA LYS A 346 -9.83 18.50 -4.07
C LYS A 346 -8.51 17.80 -4.39
N PHE A 347 -7.39 18.31 -3.85
CA PHE A 347 -6.05 17.80 -4.13
C PHE A 347 -5.62 16.72 -3.13
N SER A 348 -4.78 15.79 -3.58
CA SER A 348 -4.15 14.79 -2.72
C SER A 348 -3.34 15.44 -1.59
N TRP A 349 -3.31 14.80 -0.40
CA TRP A 349 -2.63 15.34 0.78
C TRP A 349 -1.20 15.79 0.50
N PHE A 350 -0.42 15.02 -0.27
CA PHE A 350 0.99 15.35 -0.51
C PHE A 350 1.22 16.67 -1.27
N ARG A 351 0.21 17.15 -2.03
CA ARG A 351 0.27 18.44 -2.75
C ARG A 351 -0.02 19.61 -1.82
N VAL A 352 -0.99 19.44 -0.93
CA VAL A 352 -1.49 20.52 -0.06
C VAL A 352 -0.89 20.50 1.34
N SER A 353 -0.22 19.43 1.74
CA SER A 353 0.27 19.21 3.11
C SER A 353 1.17 20.33 3.60
N ARG A 354 2.02 20.90 2.74
CA ARG A 354 2.91 22.01 3.12
C ARG A 354 2.15 23.24 3.58
N LYS A 355 0.98 23.50 3.01
CA LYS A 355 0.16 24.67 3.33
C LYS A 355 -0.90 24.33 4.39
N LEU A 356 -1.45 23.12 4.36
CA LEU A 356 -2.46 22.67 5.33
C LEU A 356 -1.86 22.26 6.68
N LEU A 357 -0.62 21.79 6.73
CA LEU A 357 0.01 21.34 7.97
C LEU A 357 0.16 22.50 8.97
N PRO A 358 0.71 23.68 8.60
CA PRO A 358 0.75 24.83 9.51
C PRO A 358 -0.65 25.25 10.00
N VAL A 359 -1.64 25.28 9.12
CA VAL A 359 -3.02 25.62 9.47
C VAL A 359 -3.59 24.64 10.49
N ALA A 360 -3.46 23.33 10.23
CA ALA A 360 -3.93 22.31 11.16
C ALA A 360 -3.19 22.37 12.51
N GLN A 361 -1.88 22.60 12.48
CA GLN A 361 -1.05 22.72 13.69
C GLN A 361 -1.46 23.92 14.55
N GLU A 362 -1.70 25.09 13.95
CA GLU A 362 -2.17 26.26 14.67
C GLU A 362 -3.56 26.02 15.27
N GLU A 363 -4.48 25.43 14.47
CA GLU A 363 -5.84 25.12 14.91
C GLU A 363 -5.86 24.20 16.15
N VAL A 364 -4.98 23.20 16.22
CA VAL A 364 -4.91 22.26 17.37
C VAL A 364 -3.86 22.60 18.40
N LYS A 365 -3.18 23.74 18.29
CA LYS A 365 -2.08 24.14 19.18
C LYS A 365 -2.46 24.12 20.65
N HIS A 366 -3.65 24.65 20.97
CA HIS A 366 -4.19 24.65 22.33
C HIS A 366 -4.47 23.22 22.84
N ILE A 367 -4.94 22.31 21.98
CA ILE A 367 -5.18 20.89 22.31
C ILE A 367 -3.86 20.18 22.56
N LEU A 368 -2.85 20.40 21.71
CA LEU A 368 -1.52 19.84 21.86
C LEU A 368 -0.83 20.36 23.13
N TYR A 369 -1.03 21.63 23.47
CA TYR A 369 -0.53 22.21 24.72
C TYR A 369 -1.19 21.55 25.94
N ALA A 370 -2.52 21.41 25.95
CA ALA A 370 -3.24 20.72 27.02
C ALA A 370 -2.78 19.26 27.16
N GLN A 371 -2.60 18.55 26.05
CA GLN A 371 -2.05 17.20 26.03
C GLN A 371 -0.64 17.15 26.62
N ARG A 372 0.21 18.11 26.25
CA ARG A 372 1.59 18.24 26.76
C ARG A 372 1.60 18.40 28.28
N VAL A 373 0.74 19.25 28.84
CA VAL A 373 0.61 19.47 30.29
C VAL A 373 0.13 18.20 31.00
N GLU A 374 -0.93 17.56 30.49
CA GLU A 374 -1.49 16.33 31.09
C GLU A 374 -0.47 15.17 31.06
N LEU A 375 0.24 14.98 29.94
CA LEU A 375 1.29 13.98 29.81
C LEU A 375 2.49 14.28 30.72
N LYS A 376 2.92 15.54 30.84
CA LYS A 376 4.02 15.93 31.74
C LYS A 376 3.67 15.59 33.18
N ARG A 377 2.42 15.85 33.61
CA ARG A 377 1.92 15.49 34.93
C ARG A 377 1.96 13.97 35.15
N ILE A 378 1.39 13.19 34.23
CA ILE A 378 1.39 11.72 34.32
C ILE A 378 2.83 11.18 34.42
N ILE A 379 3.76 11.65 33.59
CA ILE A 379 5.15 11.20 33.59
C ILE A 379 5.89 11.62 34.87
N SER A 380 5.57 12.79 35.43
CA SER A 380 6.16 13.21 36.70
C SER A 380 5.78 12.32 37.88
N GLU A 381 4.58 11.72 37.83
CA GLU A 381 4.04 10.75 38.80
C GLU A 381 4.36 9.30 38.43
N SER A 382 4.94 9.05 37.25
CA SER A 382 5.20 7.70 36.75
C SER A 382 6.39 7.04 37.43
N ARG A 383 6.34 5.71 37.50
CA ARG A 383 7.37 4.86 38.13
C ARG A 383 8.03 3.96 37.08
N ALA A 384 9.33 3.75 37.26
CA ALA A 384 10.10 2.75 36.54
C ALA A 384 10.06 1.40 37.27
N VAL A 385 9.96 0.31 36.52
CA VAL A 385 10.09 -1.06 37.03
C VAL A 385 11.55 -1.47 36.89
N ALA A 386 12.27 -1.58 38.01
CA ALA A 386 13.66 -2.05 38.03
C ALA A 386 13.73 -3.51 38.51
N ASN A 387 14.56 -4.32 37.86
CA ASN A 387 14.99 -5.68 38.25
C ASN A 387 13.98 -6.46 39.11
N ASN A 388 12.94 -6.99 38.46
CA ASN A 388 12.00 -7.95 39.04
C ASN A 388 11.19 -7.46 40.25
N LYS A 389 10.39 -6.39 40.01
CA LYS A 389 9.14 -6.00 40.71
C LYS A 389 9.25 -4.87 41.74
N ILE A 390 10.39 -4.19 41.85
CA ILE A 390 10.48 -2.99 42.68
C ILE A 390 10.21 -1.78 41.78
N ASP A 391 9.07 -1.13 42.02
CA ASP A 391 8.77 0.15 41.39
C ASP A 391 9.62 1.22 42.06
N ARG A 392 10.42 1.97 41.30
CA ARG A 392 11.09 3.19 41.77
C ARG A 392 10.55 4.40 41.04
N GLU A 393 10.72 5.57 41.61
CA GLU A 393 10.43 6.81 40.87
C GLU A 393 11.39 6.97 39.70
N LEU A 394 10.91 7.59 38.62
CA LEU A 394 11.76 8.01 37.51
C LEU A 394 12.72 9.12 37.97
N THR A 395 13.97 9.05 37.54
CA THR A 395 14.90 10.19 37.72
C THR A 395 14.47 11.37 36.84
N VAL A 396 15.05 12.56 37.09
CA VAL A 396 14.72 13.77 36.32
C VAL A 396 15.08 13.59 34.83
N GLU A 397 16.21 12.95 34.55
CA GLU A 397 16.71 12.65 33.20
C GLU A 397 15.80 11.64 32.50
N GLU A 398 15.36 10.60 33.22
CA GLU A 398 14.42 9.61 32.71
C GLU A 398 13.06 10.23 32.40
N LYS A 399 12.52 11.08 33.29
CA LYS A 399 11.27 11.83 33.07
C LYS A 399 11.37 12.68 31.80
N SER A 400 12.46 13.42 31.64
CA SER A 400 12.71 14.25 30.45
C SER A 400 12.82 13.41 29.17
N SER A 401 13.58 12.32 29.20
CA SER A 401 13.77 11.39 28.07
C SER A 401 12.47 10.73 27.63
N VAL A 402 11.71 10.16 28.58
CA VAL A 402 10.39 9.56 28.36
C VAL A 402 9.43 10.59 27.75
N PHE A 403 9.36 11.79 28.34
CA PHE A 403 8.50 12.85 27.86
C PHE A 403 8.84 13.30 26.44
N ASN A 404 10.11 13.53 26.13
CA ASN A 404 10.54 13.95 24.80
C ASN A 404 10.22 12.89 23.73
N LYS A 405 10.42 11.61 24.04
CA LYS A 405 10.07 10.51 23.12
C LYS A 405 8.56 10.39 22.92
N ILE A 406 7.76 10.53 23.98
CA ILE A 406 6.30 10.55 23.88
C ILE A 406 5.83 11.75 23.03
N MET A 407 6.39 12.94 23.22
CA MET A 407 6.01 14.12 22.43
C MET A 407 6.39 13.98 20.95
N LYS A 408 7.51 13.32 20.62
CA LYS A 408 7.83 12.94 19.23
C LYS A 408 6.76 12.01 18.63
N LEU A 409 6.31 11.01 19.39
CA LEU A 409 5.23 10.12 18.95
C LEU A 409 3.90 10.86 18.74
N VAL A 410 3.58 11.81 19.62
CA VAL A 410 2.38 12.66 19.50
C VAL A 410 2.44 13.51 18.22
N ASP A 411 3.57 14.14 17.90
CA ASP A 411 3.72 14.91 16.66
C ASP A 411 3.55 14.03 15.40
N VAL A 412 4.18 12.85 15.37
CA VAL A 412 4.04 11.90 14.26
C VAL A 412 2.57 11.43 14.11
N GLU A 413 1.92 11.10 15.21
CA GLU A 413 0.51 10.68 15.24
C GLU A 413 -0.43 11.81 14.77
N ALA A 414 -0.18 13.04 15.18
CA ALA A 414 -0.95 14.22 14.75
C ALA A 414 -0.84 14.43 13.23
N ARG A 415 0.38 14.42 12.67
CA ARG A 415 0.61 14.54 11.21
C ARG A 415 -0.10 13.44 10.42
N TYR A 416 -0.04 12.19 10.91
CA TYR A 416 -0.77 11.08 10.30
C TYR A 416 -2.28 11.29 10.36
N SER A 417 -2.78 11.77 11.50
CA SER A 417 -4.20 12.06 11.72
C SER A 417 -4.71 13.15 10.77
N PHE A 418 -3.95 14.21 10.54
CA PHE A 418 -4.32 15.27 9.59
C PHE A 418 -4.46 14.72 8.16
N ARG A 419 -3.48 13.91 7.71
CA ARG A 419 -3.54 13.22 6.41
C ARG A 419 -4.77 12.34 6.28
N LYS A 420 -5.08 11.58 7.34
CA LYS A 420 -6.23 10.67 7.37
C LYS A 420 -7.53 11.45 7.25
N VAL A 421 -7.71 12.48 8.08
CA VAL A 421 -8.88 13.36 8.07
C VAL A 421 -9.07 13.99 6.69
N TRP A 422 -8.02 14.54 6.09
CA TRP A 422 -8.09 15.09 4.74
C TRP A 422 -8.56 14.06 3.71
N SER A 423 -7.98 12.85 3.75
CA SER A 423 -8.37 11.77 2.85
C SER A 423 -9.84 11.36 3.01
N ASP A 424 -10.33 11.32 4.24
CA ASP A 424 -11.72 10.95 4.54
C ASP A 424 -12.70 12.05 4.11
N ILE A 425 -12.31 13.31 4.24
CA ILE A 425 -13.08 14.45 3.73
C ILE A 425 -13.17 14.41 2.20
N LEU A 426 -12.05 14.22 1.50
CA LEU A 426 -12.07 14.10 0.04
C LEU A 426 -12.95 12.95 -0.43
N LYS A 427 -12.90 11.80 0.27
CA LYS A 427 -13.81 10.68 -0.01
C LYS A 427 -15.26 11.11 0.13
N SER A 428 -15.65 11.82 1.20
CA SER A 428 -17.03 12.29 1.36
C SER A 428 -17.48 13.21 0.21
N PHE A 429 -16.62 14.15 -0.23
CA PHE A 429 -16.94 15.06 -1.34
C PHE A 429 -16.92 14.44 -2.74
N LEU A 430 -16.32 13.25 -2.89
CA LEU A 430 -16.38 12.48 -4.14
C LEU A 430 -17.66 11.67 -4.26
N HIS A 431 -18.35 11.42 -3.14
CA HIS A 431 -19.64 10.71 -3.14
C HIS A 431 -20.83 11.60 -3.48
N GLU A 432 -20.70 12.92 -3.33
CA GLU A 432 -21.77 13.88 -3.65
C GLU A 432 -21.78 14.33 -5.13
N SER A 433 -20.78 13.93 -5.92
CA SER A 433 -20.60 14.39 -7.31
C SER A 433 -20.34 13.18 -8.19
N ASP A 434 -21.39 12.66 -8.83
CA ASP A 434 -21.41 11.63 -9.87
C ASP A 434 -20.09 10.87 -10.11
N GLY A 435 -19.97 9.73 -9.44
CA GLY A 435 -19.63 8.49 -10.15
C GLY A 435 -18.23 8.32 -10.76
N SER A 436 -17.19 9.04 -10.30
CA SER A 436 -15.82 8.91 -10.83
C SER A 436 -14.77 8.42 -9.80
N ALA A 437 -13.82 7.64 -10.32
CA ALA A 437 -12.97 6.67 -9.64
C ALA A 437 -12.10 7.20 -8.48
N ARG A 438 -12.20 6.54 -7.32
CA ARG A 438 -11.41 6.84 -6.11
C ARG A 438 -9.98 6.27 -6.16
N CYS A 439 -8.99 7.15 -6.09
CA CYS A 439 -7.58 6.80 -5.87
C CYS A 439 -7.33 6.22 -4.46
N SER A 440 -6.72 5.04 -4.40
CA SER A 440 -6.30 4.40 -3.15
C SER A 440 -5.06 5.10 -2.58
N ASN A 441 -5.06 5.40 -1.28
CA ASN A 441 -3.92 5.96 -0.57
C ASN A 441 -3.18 4.81 0.11
N ASP A 442 -2.08 4.33 -0.47
CA ASP A 442 -0.90 3.85 0.26
C ASP A 442 0.29 3.66 -0.69
N ILE A 443 1.49 3.76 -0.12
CA ILE A 443 2.82 3.99 -0.73
C ILE A 443 3.07 5.47 -1.08
N VAL A 444 3.63 6.17 -0.09
CA VAL A 444 4.24 7.49 -0.24
C VAL A 444 5.47 7.32 -1.12
N VAL A 445 5.43 7.89 -2.32
CA VAL A 445 6.61 8.04 -3.17
C VAL A 445 7.02 9.50 -3.07
N ASP A 446 8.17 9.73 -2.46
CA ASP A 446 8.77 11.04 -2.24
C ASP A 446 9.39 11.57 -3.54
N GLY A 447 8.52 11.91 -4.50
CA GLY A 447 8.88 12.54 -5.76
C GLY A 447 7.99 13.75 -5.96
N LYS A 448 8.42 14.90 -5.42
CA LYS A 448 7.78 16.19 -5.69
C LYS A 448 8.01 16.55 -7.16
N PHE A 449 6.99 16.41 -7.99
CA PHE A 449 6.96 17.10 -9.26
C PHE A 449 6.51 18.53 -9.00
N GLU A 450 7.40 19.51 -9.22
CA GLU A 450 7.06 20.95 -9.22
C GLU A 450 6.19 21.36 -10.41
N ASN A 451 5.70 20.40 -11.18
CA ASN A 451 4.99 20.65 -12.41
C ASN A 451 3.49 20.62 -12.12
N ASN A 452 2.79 21.71 -12.47
CA ASN A 452 1.36 21.93 -12.26
C ASN A 452 0.46 21.02 -13.13
N LEU A 453 0.74 19.72 -13.20
CA LEU A 453 -0.15 18.77 -13.86
C LEU A 453 -1.54 18.82 -13.22
N HIS A 454 -2.56 18.83 -14.07
CA HIS A 454 -3.94 18.65 -13.65
C HIS A 454 -4.06 17.37 -12.82
N TYR A 455 -4.88 17.40 -11.77
CA TYR A 455 -4.88 16.35 -10.76
C TYR A 455 -5.26 14.98 -11.32
N GLU A 456 -6.14 14.93 -12.33
CA GLU A 456 -6.57 13.70 -13.00
C GLU A 456 -5.41 13.04 -13.75
N ASP A 457 -4.59 13.85 -14.41
CA ASP A 457 -3.48 13.38 -15.25
C ASP A 457 -2.35 12.85 -14.35
N ASP A 458 -2.07 13.55 -13.23
CA ASP A 458 -1.13 13.06 -12.20
C ASP A 458 -1.63 11.79 -11.50
N ALA A 459 -2.93 11.72 -11.21
CA ALA A 459 -3.55 10.52 -10.66
C ALA A 459 -3.43 9.34 -11.63
N ALA A 460 -3.65 9.55 -12.92
CA ALA A 460 -3.47 8.54 -13.96
C ALA A 460 -2.02 8.04 -14.02
N ILE A 461 -1.04 8.95 -14.04
CA ILE A 461 0.39 8.60 -14.01
C ILE A 461 0.73 7.81 -12.74
N LEU A 462 0.26 8.25 -11.57
CA LEU A 462 0.49 7.57 -10.30
C LEU A 462 -0.09 6.15 -10.30
N ASN A 463 -1.29 5.97 -10.86
CA ASN A 463 -1.95 4.66 -10.96
C ASN A 463 -1.19 3.72 -11.90
N ILE A 464 -0.72 4.21 -13.06
CA ILE A 464 0.17 3.46 -13.95
C ILE A 464 1.40 2.99 -13.19
N ARG A 465 2.11 3.91 -12.53
CA ARG A 465 3.33 3.59 -11.77
C ARG A 465 3.11 2.55 -10.67
N ARG A 466 1.97 2.61 -9.98
CA ARG A 466 1.62 1.64 -8.93
C ARG A 466 1.40 0.24 -9.49
N ARG A 467 0.66 0.13 -10.60
CA ARG A 467 0.41 -1.16 -11.27
C ARG A 467 1.72 -1.81 -11.67
N PHE A 468 2.57 -1.10 -12.40
CA PHE A 468 3.87 -1.62 -12.83
C PHE A 468 4.81 -1.93 -11.67
N SER A 469 4.80 -1.12 -10.61
CA SER A 469 5.58 -1.43 -9.40
C SER A 469 5.14 -2.76 -8.76
N SER A 470 3.85 -3.09 -8.78
CA SER A 470 3.34 -4.37 -8.28
C SER A 470 3.83 -5.52 -9.16
N ASP A 471 3.66 -5.40 -10.48
CA ASP A 471 4.07 -6.42 -11.45
C ASP A 471 5.59 -6.69 -11.37
N MET A 472 6.40 -5.63 -11.26
CA MET A 472 7.84 -5.75 -11.04
C MET A 472 8.17 -6.40 -9.70
N SER A 473 7.50 -6.03 -8.61
CA SER A 473 7.72 -6.62 -7.28
C SER A 473 7.51 -8.13 -7.30
N ASP A 474 6.44 -8.60 -7.94
CA ASP A 474 6.12 -10.02 -8.01
C ASP A 474 7.13 -10.78 -8.88
N LEU A 475 7.52 -10.20 -10.03
CA LEU A 475 8.52 -10.77 -10.93
C LEU A 475 9.90 -10.89 -10.26
N VAL A 476 10.35 -9.82 -9.61
CA VAL A 476 11.63 -9.77 -8.86
C VAL A 476 11.62 -10.79 -7.73
N ARG A 477 10.53 -10.85 -6.95
CA ARG A 477 10.39 -11.79 -5.85
C ARG A 477 10.49 -13.23 -6.34
N LYS A 478 9.78 -13.58 -7.40
CA LYS A 478 9.85 -14.92 -8.00
C LYS A 478 11.27 -15.27 -8.39
N LYS A 479 11.99 -14.35 -9.04
CA LYS A 479 13.38 -14.58 -9.45
C LYS A 479 14.34 -14.71 -8.28
N PHE A 480 14.18 -13.90 -7.24
CA PHE A 480 14.98 -14.04 -6.03
C PHE A 480 14.74 -15.38 -5.32
N CYS A 481 13.49 -15.83 -5.23
CA CYS A 481 13.20 -17.16 -4.70
C CYS A 481 13.89 -18.26 -5.52
N GLU A 482 13.86 -18.17 -6.85
CA GLU A 482 14.55 -19.13 -7.74
C GLU A 482 16.07 -19.16 -7.47
N ILE A 483 16.71 -17.99 -7.36
CA ILE A 483 18.16 -17.87 -7.08
C ILE A 483 18.51 -18.46 -5.71
N ILE A 484 17.67 -18.20 -4.70
CA ILE A 484 17.86 -18.73 -3.34
C ILE A 484 17.67 -20.26 -3.34
N SER A 485 16.61 -20.76 -3.98
CA SER A 485 16.31 -22.19 -4.03
C SER A 485 17.29 -23.00 -4.87
N SER A 486 17.91 -22.41 -5.89
CA SER A 486 18.94 -23.09 -6.68
C SER A 486 20.28 -23.22 -5.96
N GLY A 487 20.41 -22.66 -4.74
CA GLY A 487 21.68 -22.65 -4.00
C GLY A 487 22.79 -21.99 -4.79
N TYR A 488 22.47 -20.92 -5.53
CA TYR A 488 23.42 -20.30 -6.46
C TYR A 488 24.71 -19.93 -5.73
N VAL A 489 25.83 -20.44 -6.24
CA VAL A 489 27.17 -20.22 -5.69
C VAL A 489 27.78 -19.07 -6.47
N VAL A 490 28.14 -18.00 -5.77
CA VAL A 490 28.85 -16.87 -6.39
C VAL A 490 30.24 -17.33 -6.81
N SER A 491 30.86 -16.67 -7.79
CA SER A 491 32.17 -17.06 -8.33
C SER A 491 33.31 -17.18 -7.29
N ASP A 492 33.11 -16.66 -6.07
CA ASP A 492 34.03 -16.79 -4.93
C ASP A 492 33.77 -18.05 -4.07
N GLY A 493 32.89 -18.96 -4.51
CA GLY A 493 32.61 -20.24 -3.85
C GLY A 493 31.65 -20.17 -2.66
N ARG A 494 31.12 -18.99 -2.33
CA ARG A 494 30.20 -18.79 -1.20
C ARG A 494 28.73 -18.90 -1.63
N THR A 495 27.90 -19.42 -0.73
CA THR A 495 26.44 -19.51 -0.92
C THR A 495 25.76 -18.18 -0.63
N ILE A 496 24.70 -17.89 -1.38
CA ILE A 496 24.00 -16.59 -1.36
C ILE A 496 23.24 -16.28 -0.06
N ASP A 497 23.01 -17.28 0.79
CA ASP A 497 22.16 -17.20 1.98
C ASP A 497 22.63 -16.20 3.05
N ASN A 498 23.90 -15.78 3.03
CA ASN A 498 24.48 -14.90 4.06
C ASN A 498 24.87 -13.49 3.58
N TYR A 499 24.55 -13.11 2.35
CA TYR A 499 25.00 -11.82 1.81
C TYR A 499 24.09 -10.64 2.18
N SER A 500 24.72 -9.53 2.53
CA SER A 500 24.04 -8.25 2.63
C SER A 500 23.59 -7.74 1.26
N TRP A 501 22.55 -6.91 1.21
CA TRP A 501 22.08 -6.33 -0.06
C TRP A 501 23.19 -5.61 -0.86
N PRO A 502 24.06 -4.78 -0.26
CA PRO A 502 25.14 -4.11 -0.99
C PRO A 502 26.06 -5.08 -1.75
N GLU A 503 26.43 -6.20 -1.13
CA GLU A 503 27.33 -7.19 -1.74
C GLU A 503 26.64 -7.93 -2.88
N ILE A 504 25.46 -8.47 -2.63
CA ILE A 504 24.77 -9.31 -3.62
C ILE A 504 24.18 -8.49 -4.77
N SER A 505 23.88 -7.21 -4.54
CA SER A 505 23.32 -6.33 -5.56
C SER A 505 24.24 -6.18 -6.77
N LYS A 506 25.57 -6.26 -6.59
CA LYS A 506 26.52 -6.19 -7.71
C LYS A 506 26.39 -7.35 -8.68
N VAL A 507 26.06 -8.54 -8.16
CA VAL A 507 25.90 -9.78 -8.94
C VAL A 507 24.49 -9.88 -9.53
N ILE A 508 23.47 -9.65 -8.70
CA ILE A 508 22.08 -9.93 -9.07
C ILE A 508 21.40 -8.73 -9.77
N SER A 509 21.81 -7.49 -9.49
CA SER A 509 21.14 -6.32 -10.07
C SER A 509 21.13 -6.32 -11.60
N PRO A 510 22.21 -6.68 -12.32
CA PRO A 510 22.18 -6.78 -13.78
C PRO A 510 21.10 -7.76 -14.28
N VAL A 511 21.02 -8.95 -13.68
CA VAL A 511 20.03 -9.99 -14.03
C VAL A 511 18.61 -9.49 -13.82
N VAL A 512 18.35 -8.83 -12.69
CA VAL A 512 17.01 -8.32 -12.39
C VAL A 512 16.67 -7.09 -13.24
N LYS A 513 17.64 -6.21 -13.53
CA LYS A 513 17.44 -5.08 -14.44
C LYS A 513 17.05 -5.57 -15.83
N GLU A 514 17.70 -6.62 -16.33
CA GLU A 514 17.33 -7.28 -17.58
C GLU A 514 15.89 -7.80 -17.52
N LEU A 515 15.56 -8.52 -16.45
CA LEU A 515 14.26 -9.13 -16.23
C LEU A 515 13.11 -8.11 -16.22
N VAL A 516 13.29 -6.95 -15.58
CA VAL A 516 12.24 -5.92 -15.47
C VAL A 516 12.24 -4.92 -16.64
N ARG A 517 13.24 -4.94 -17.53
CA ARG A 517 13.35 -4.00 -18.66
C ARG A 517 12.07 -3.95 -19.53
N PRO A 518 11.46 -5.07 -19.93
CA PRO A 518 10.23 -5.02 -20.73
C PRO A 518 9.05 -4.36 -20.00
N LEU A 519 8.98 -4.47 -18.67
CA LEU A 519 7.96 -3.79 -17.86
C LEU A 519 8.24 -2.29 -17.76
N LEU A 520 9.51 -1.89 -17.65
CA LEU A 520 9.90 -0.47 -17.61
C LEU A 520 9.59 0.25 -18.93
N GLU A 521 9.82 -0.38 -20.08
CA GLU A 521 9.45 0.22 -21.37
C GLU A 521 7.92 0.34 -21.53
N LYS A 522 7.16 -0.67 -21.11
CA LYS A 522 5.69 -0.59 -21.09
C LYS A 522 5.16 0.49 -20.15
N GLU A 523 5.79 0.67 -18.98
CA GLU A 523 5.45 1.75 -18.05
C GLU A 523 5.74 3.11 -18.69
N ARG A 524 6.91 3.23 -19.33
CA ARG A 524 7.37 4.43 -20.04
C ARG A 524 6.39 4.85 -21.14
N GLU A 525 5.97 3.92 -21.99
CA GLU A 525 5.01 4.16 -23.07
C GLU A 525 3.68 4.69 -22.53
N LYS A 526 3.08 4.00 -21.54
CA LYS A 526 1.79 4.41 -20.97
C LYS A 526 1.84 5.75 -20.25
N ILE A 527 2.94 6.06 -19.56
CA ILE A 527 3.12 7.39 -18.95
C ILE A 527 3.18 8.45 -20.06
N TYR A 528 3.90 8.18 -21.15
CA TYR A 528 4.00 9.11 -22.27
C TYR A 528 2.64 9.35 -22.94
N GLU A 529 1.82 8.31 -23.13
CA GLU A 529 0.45 8.41 -23.64
C GLU A 529 -0.42 9.35 -22.80
N VAL A 530 -0.36 9.24 -21.47
CA VAL A 530 -1.08 10.16 -20.57
C VAL A 530 -0.56 11.59 -20.74
N LEU A 531 0.75 11.77 -20.80
CA LEU A 531 1.38 13.09 -20.97
C LEU A 531 1.09 13.75 -22.32
N MET A 532 0.76 12.98 -23.37
CA MET A 532 0.31 13.52 -24.65
C MET A 532 -1.03 14.26 -24.55
N LYS A 533 -1.90 13.81 -23.63
CA LYS A 533 -3.23 14.38 -23.38
C LYS A 533 -3.26 15.27 -22.13
N ALA A 534 -2.19 15.28 -21.37
CA ALA A 534 -2.15 15.94 -20.08
C ALA A 534 -2.24 17.46 -20.19
N ARG A 535 -2.82 18.03 -19.15
CA ARG A 535 -3.10 19.45 -18.96
C ARG A 535 -2.22 19.99 -17.85
N VAL A 536 -1.81 21.23 -18.01
CA VAL A 536 -1.17 22.02 -16.97
C VAL A 536 -2.15 23.07 -16.46
N VAL A 537 -2.18 23.23 -15.15
CA VAL A 537 -2.94 24.28 -14.47
C VAL A 537 -2.12 25.56 -14.50
N VAL A 538 -2.68 26.60 -15.10
CA VAL A 538 -2.06 27.93 -15.20
C VAL A 538 -2.77 28.85 -14.23
N SER A 539 -2.03 29.31 -13.22
CA SER A 539 -2.53 30.34 -12.31
C SER A 539 -2.64 31.67 -13.07
N THR A 540 -3.86 32.17 -13.24
CA THR A 540 -4.09 33.51 -13.77
C THR A 540 -4.36 34.45 -12.59
N PRO A 541 -3.51 35.47 -12.36
CA PRO A 541 -3.72 36.42 -11.27
C PRO A 541 -5.12 37.05 -11.36
N GLY A 542 -5.88 37.02 -10.27
CA GLY A 542 -7.18 37.70 -10.15
C GLY A 542 -8.44 36.90 -10.53
N ILE A 543 -8.35 35.69 -11.10
CA ILE A 543 -9.53 34.88 -11.45
C ILE A 543 -9.59 33.61 -10.60
N TYR A 544 -10.75 33.37 -9.95
CA TYR A 544 -10.99 32.22 -9.05
C TYR A 544 -11.03 30.87 -9.77
N SER A 545 -11.17 30.85 -11.10
CA SER A 545 -11.10 29.64 -11.92
C SER A 545 -9.67 29.41 -12.40
N SER A 546 -9.07 28.29 -12.01
CA SER A 546 -7.79 27.87 -12.58
C SER A 546 -8.00 27.49 -14.06
N ALA A 547 -7.37 28.23 -14.97
CA ALA A 547 -7.39 27.87 -16.38
C ALA A 547 -6.49 26.64 -16.61
N THR A 548 -6.93 25.72 -17.45
CA THR A 548 -6.11 24.58 -17.89
C THR A 548 -5.74 24.75 -19.35
N ARG A 549 -4.48 24.48 -19.70
CA ARG A 549 -4.06 24.32 -21.10
C ARG A 549 -3.37 22.99 -21.31
N LYS A 550 -3.25 22.55 -22.56
CA LYS A 550 -2.44 21.38 -22.91
C LYS A 550 -0.95 21.64 -22.64
N LEU A 551 -0.22 20.58 -22.28
CA LEU A 551 1.24 20.64 -22.21
C LEU A 551 1.84 20.95 -23.58
N THR A 552 2.84 21.83 -23.59
CA THR A 552 3.73 21.99 -24.74
C THR A 552 4.67 20.78 -24.84
N SER A 553 5.28 20.56 -26.01
CA SER A 553 6.20 19.44 -26.22
C SER A 553 7.43 19.51 -25.29
N SER A 554 8.00 20.70 -25.07
CA SER A 554 9.15 20.88 -24.18
C SER A 554 8.82 20.60 -22.71
N GLU A 555 7.67 21.11 -22.22
CA GLU A 555 7.19 20.79 -20.87
C GLU A 555 6.98 19.29 -20.71
N ARG A 556 6.40 18.64 -21.72
CA ARG A 556 6.16 17.19 -21.72
C ARG A 556 7.45 16.41 -21.56
N GLU A 557 8.49 16.74 -22.33
CA GLU A 557 9.80 16.07 -22.26
C GLU A 557 10.45 16.25 -20.88
N VAL A 558 10.43 17.47 -20.33
CA VAL A 558 10.98 17.75 -18.99
C VAL A 558 10.22 16.98 -17.91
N ILE A 559 8.88 17.01 -17.94
CA ILE A 559 8.02 16.26 -17.01
C ILE A 559 8.32 14.76 -17.12
N PHE A 560 8.35 14.23 -18.33
CA PHE A 560 8.59 12.82 -18.60
C PHE A 560 9.96 12.36 -18.10
N GLY A 561 11.01 13.14 -18.38
CA GLY A 561 12.36 12.86 -17.90
C GLY A 561 12.43 12.75 -16.37
N LYS A 562 11.82 13.72 -15.66
CA LYS A 562 11.72 13.69 -14.18
C LYS A 562 10.95 12.45 -13.69
N ILE A 563 9.84 12.09 -14.34
CA ILE A 563 9.04 10.92 -13.96
C ILE A 563 9.85 9.65 -14.12
N MET A 564 10.49 9.46 -15.27
CA MET A 564 11.28 8.25 -15.55
C MET A 564 12.52 8.13 -14.66
N ALA A 565 13.17 9.24 -14.28
CA ALA A 565 14.23 9.23 -13.29
C ALA A 565 13.74 8.68 -11.93
N THR A 566 12.55 9.11 -11.50
CA THR A 566 11.92 8.64 -10.26
C THR A 566 11.53 7.15 -10.35
N VAL A 567 10.99 6.71 -11.49
CA VAL A 567 10.65 5.30 -11.75
C VAL A 567 11.88 4.41 -11.64
N ARG A 568 13.00 4.79 -12.28
CA ARG A 568 14.27 4.03 -12.21
C ARG A 568 14.81 3.93 -10.78
N LYS A 569 14.87 5.05 -10.05
CA LYS A 569 15.30 5.07 -8.64
C LYS A 569 14.44 4.12 -7.78
N ARG A 570 13.12 4.18 -7.97
CA ARG A 570 12.17 3.32 -7.25
C ARG A 570 12.36 1.84 -7.58
N CYS A 571 12.64 1.51 -8.84
CA CYS A 571 12.92 0.16 -9.28
C CYS A 571 14.13 -0.43 -8.53
N THR A 572 15.22 0.34 -8.38
CA THR A 572 16.38 -0.07 -7.56
C THR A 572 16.03 -0.27 -6.09
N SER A 573 15.28 0.64 -5.47
CA SER A 573 14.85 0.48 -4.07
C SER A 573 13.92 -0.72 -3.87
N LEU A 574 13.07 -1.01 -4.85
CA LEU A 574 12.18 -2.17 -4.83
C LEU A 574 12.99 -3.48 -4.74
N PHE A 575 14.09 -3.61 -5.49
CA PHE A 575 14.93 -4.81 -5.40
C PHE A 575 15.47 -5.02 -3.98
N SER A 576 16.01 -3.97 -3.36
CA SER A 576 16.51 -4.04 -1.97
C SER A 576 15.42 -4.44 -0.98
N ASN A 577 14.22 -3.88 -1.13
CA ASN A 577 13.09 -4.18 -0.25
C ASN A 577 12.61 -5.62 -0.39
N VAL A 578 12.51 -6.12 -1.63
CA VAL A 578 12.12 -7.51 -1.89
C VAL A 578 13.17 -8.47 -1.34
N TRP A 579 14.46 -8.20 -1.56
CA TRP A 579 15.55 -9.00 -1.01
C TRP A 579 15.50 -9.06 0.52
N ARG A 580 15.40 -7.90 1.16
CA ARG A 580 15.35 -7.78 2.61
C ARG A 580 14.17 -8.57 3.20
N GLY A 581 13.03 -8.62 2.52
CA GLY A 581 11.87 -9.38 2.98
C GLY A 581 11.92 -10.89 2.70
N LEU A 582 12.92 -11.37 1.96
CA LEU A 582 13.16 -12.80 1.73
C LEU A 582 14.25 -13.34 2.65
N VAL A 583 15.31 -12.57 2.89
CA VAL A 583 16.45 -12.98 3.73
C VAL A 583 16.20 -12.69 5.22
N ASN A 584 15.33 -11.73 5.55
CA ASN A 584 14.79 -11.56 6.91
C ASN A 584 13.41 -12.20 6.97
#